data_AF-A0AAV2BFN0-F1
#
_entry.id   AF-A0AAV2BFN0-F1
#
_cell.length_a   1.000
_cell.length_b   1.000
_cell.length_c   1.000
_cell.angle_alpha   90.00
_cell.angle_beta   90.00
_cell.angle_gamma   90.00
#
_symmetry.space_group_name_H-M   'P 1'
#
loop_
_entity.id
_entity.type
_entity.pdbx_description
1 polymer ?
#
loop_
_entity_poly.entity_id
_entity_poly.type
_entity_poly.pdbx_seq_one_letter_code
_entity_poly.pdbx_strand_id
1 'polypeptide(L)'
;MHAGLIECCENFSFMENIRIKILQILPKLEPNTLDSLMNHLEDIGVTAEKDLKFVQECDLTTIIRLIEARKLIDAWKQIDSLPMTSMPEVNIASPPISENSESSPLALQSVPYDWADNFVIPWKNMSDSLMKCLKEGKRPTPKGRREFINTTAPNIFKICEKPGKKNLSKIARKAIETYPSLSDVWCNELLAGGCESLTRSFKFENLNRRDAFSSLKRSLKRAEEDNSNNEMKLSASSMYGCLNWQPKMLPIGESNESQTEKQNQMIKISSVTKPGEELSEQTLTLLKETYYSQRKDINSLKNITFLLNSWPLLFSEKGFFQHFHILTGIYIPELMQNSIQKKASIIINFFKSLLHKNNSLKETFQRYEEAESEVSDLEIVVSLLLQHFGEKSEAVFTP
;
A
#
# COMPACT_ATOMS: atom_id res chain seq x y z
N MET A 1 -17.09 -40.74 52.49
CA MET A 1 -17.44 -41.43 51.23
C MET A 1 -18.58 -40.74 50.45
N HIS A 2 -18.92 -39.47 50.74
CA HIS A 2 -20.00 -38.73 50.04
C HIS A 2 -19.52 -37.51 49.24
N ALA A 3 -18.26 -37.05 49.38
CA ALA A 3 -17.73 -35.94 48.59
C ALA A 3 -17.34 -36.37 47.15
N GLY A 4 -16.72 -37.54 46.99
CA GLY A 4 -16.29 -38.04 45.68
C GLY A 4 -17.42 -38.52 44.75
N LEU A 5 -18.64 -38.73 45.27
CA LEU A 5 -19.80 -39.04 44.42
C LEU A 5 -20.48 -37.78 43.86
N ILE A 6 -20.33 -36.63 44.52
CA ILE A 6 -20.93 -35.36 44.08
C ILE A 6 -20.08 -34.76 42.95
N GLU A 7 -18.75 -34.75 43.08
CA GLU A 7 -17.82 -34.27 42.05
C GLU A 7 -17.89 -35.10 40.74
N CYS A 8 -18.05 -36.43 40.85
CA CYS A 8 -18.24 -37.28 39.69
C CYS A 8 -19.59 -37.04 38.98
N CYS A 9 -20.66 -36.70 39.72
CA CYS A 9 -21.96 -36.39 39.12
C CYS A 9 -21.98 -35.03 38.42
N GLU A 10 -21.28 -34.01 38.96
CA GLU A 10 -21.18 -32.68 38.34
C GLU A 10 -20.33 -32.69 37.07
N ASN A 11 -19.18 -33.38 37.06
CA ASN A 11 -18.34 -33.52 35.87
C ASN A 11 -19.06 -34.28 34.73
N PHE A 12 -19.81 -35.34 35.06
CA PHE A 12 -20.57 -36.09 34.06
C PHE A 12 -21.69 -35.24 33.44
N SER A 13 -22.36 -34.39 34.24
CA SER A 13 -23.41 -33.50 33.76
C SER A 13 -22.88 -32.38 32.86
N PHE A 14 -21.65 -31.92 33.04
CA PHE A 14 -21.07 -30.84 32.26
C PHE A 14 -20.54 -31.32 30.90
N MET A 15 -19.82 -32.44 30.85
CA MET A 15 -19.31 -32.98 29.58
C MET A 15 -20.44 -33.37 28.62
N GLU A 16 -21.58 -33.82 29.14
CA GLU A 16 -22.77 -34.07 28.32
C GLU A 16 -23.35 -32.77 27.72
N ASN A 17 -23.26 -31.64 28.44
CA ASN A 17 -23.64 -30.34 27.90
C ASN A 17 -22.71 -29.88 26.76
N ILE A 18 -21.39 -30.12 26.87
CA ILE A 18 -20.45 -29.86 25.76
C ILE A 18 -20.80 -30.74 24.56
N ARG A 19 -21.07 -32.02 24.80
CA ARG A 19 -21.45 -32.99 23.76
C ARG A 19 -22.66 -32.52 22.96
N ILE A 20 -23.72 -32.07 23.65
CA ILE A 20 -24.92 -31.53 23.01
C ILE A 20 -24.59 -30.27 22.19
N LYS A 21 -23.78 -29.35 22.73
CA LYS A 21 -23.37 -28.11 22.03
C LYS A 21 -22.58 -28.39 20.76
N ILE A 22 -21.69 -29.39 20.77
CA ILE A 22 -20.95 -29.79 19.58
C ILE A 22 -21.88 -30.36 18.52
N LEU A 23 -22.85 -31.20 18.91
CA LEU A 23 -23.84 -31.73 17.97
C LEU A 23 -24.78 -30.64 17.42
N GLN A 24 -25.06 -29.58 18.18
CA GLN A 24 -25.79 -28.42 17.65
C GLN A 24 -25.02 -27.69 16.55
N ILE A 25 -23.69 -27.57 16.68
CA ILE A 25 -22.84 -26.88 15.70
C ILE A 25 -22.51 -27.79 14.50
N LEU A 26 -22.28 -29.09 14.77
CA LEU A 26 -21.88 -30.11 13.82
C LEU A 26 -22.83 -31.33 13.88
N PRO A 27 -24.08 -31.21 13.39
CA PRO A 27 -25.09 -32.26 13.50
C PRO A 27 -24.81 -33.50 12.66
N LYS A 28 -23.79 -33.47 11.78
CA LYS A 28 -23.39 -34.57 10.90
C LYS A 28 -22.12 -35.29 11.37
N LEU A 29 -21.65 -35.01 12.58
CA LEU A 29 -20.43 -35.63 13.11
C LEU A 29 -20.70 -37.11 13.45
N GLU A 30 -19.81 -38.01 13.03
CA GLU A 30 -19.95 -39.42 13.33
C GLU A 30 -19.79 -39.69 14.84
N PRO A 31 -20.57 -40.60 15.45
CA PRO A 31 -20.54 -40.85 16.90
C PRO A 31 -19.15 -41.21 17.44
N ASN A 32 -18.40 -42.04 16.72
CA ASN A 32 -17.05 -42.46 17.11
C ASN A 32 -16.05 -41.29 17.13
N THR A 33 -16.22 -40.35 16.20
CA THR A 33 -15.41 -39.13 16.10
C THR A 33 -15.79 -38.14 17.20
N LEU A 34 -17.08 -38.06 17.55
CA LEU A 34 -17.54 -37.26 18.69
C LEU A 34 -16.98 -37.77 20.02
N ASP A 35 -16.98 -39.09 20.24
CA ASP A 35 -16.42 -39.69 21.45
C ASP A 35 -14.90 -39.46 21.56
N SER A 36 -14.20 -39.60 20.44
CA SER A 36 -12.76 -39.31 20.36
C SER A 36 -12.47 -37.83 20.64
N LEU A 37 -13.32 -36.93 20.15
CA LEU A 37 -13.23 -35.50 20.41
C LEU A 37 -13.49 -35.17 21.89
N MET A 38 -14.48 -35.83 22.54
CA MET A 38 -14.75 -35.63 23.98
C MET A 38 -13.58 -36.06 24.84
N ASN A 39 -13.02 -37.25 24.57
CA ASN A 39 -11.84 -37.73 25.31
C ASN A 39 -10.64 -36.80 25.10
N HIS A 40 -10.46 -36.26 23.89
CA HIS A 40 -9.36 -35.34 23.64
C HIS A 40 -9.53 -33.98 24.32
N LEU A 41 -10.76 -33.45 24.38
CA LEU A 41 -11.03 -32.22 25.13
C LEU A 41 -10.76 -32.40 26.63
N GLU A 42 -11.07 -33.57 27.18
CA GLU A 42 -10.72 -33.92 28.56
C GLU A 42 -9.20 -34.04 28.75
N ASP A 43 -8.49 -34.69 27.82
CA ASP A 43 -7.02 -34.85 27.84
C ASP A 43 -6.27 -33.52 27.77
N ILE A 44 -6.76 -32.54 27.00
CA ILE A 44 -6.17 -31.19 26.95
C ILE A 44 -6.55 -30.31 28.14
N GLY A 45 -7.35 -30.84 29.08
CA GLY A 45 -7.69 -30.18 30.35
C GLY A 45 -8.93 -29.28 30.31
N VAL A 46 -9.88 -29.50 29.40
CA VAL A 46 -11.18 -28.80 29.43
C VAL A 46 -11.99 -29.33 30.61
N THR A 47 -12.17 -28.50 31.63
CA THR A 47 -12.90 -28.86 32.87
C THR A 47 -14.18 -28.03 33.06
N ALA A 48 -14.32 -26.92 32.33
CA ALA A 48 -15.48 -26.04 32.37
C ALA A 48 -15.80 -25.44 31.00
N GLU A 49 -17.04 -24.97 30.80
CA GLU A 49 -17.48 -24.48 29.48
C GLU A 49 -16.68 -23.28 29.00
N LYS A 50 -16.32 -22.43 29.96
CA LYS A 50 -15.47 -21.26 29.77
C LYS A 50 -14.08 -21.62 29.24
N ASP A 51 -13.63 -22.86 29.38
CA ASP A 51 -12.30 -23.29 28.94
C ASP A 51 -12.27 -23.49 27.41
N LEU A 52 -13.43 -23.73 26.79
CA LEU A 52 -13.58 -23.91 25.33
C LEU A 52 -13.10 -22.69 24.53
N LYS A 53 -13.08 -21.49 25.12
CA LYS A 53 -12.57 -20.27 24.48
C LYS A 53 -11.05 -20.27 24.27
N PHE A 54 -10.32 -21.11 25.02
CA PHE A 54 -8.87 -21.22 24.92
C PHE A 54 -8.41 -22.32 23.94
N VAL A 55 -9.33 -23.17 23.48
CA VAL A 55 -9.04 -24.24 22.51
C VAL A 55 -8.68 -23.64 21.15
N GLN A 56 -7.57 -24.06 20.58
CA GLN A 56 -7.05 -23.58 19.30
C GLN A 56 -7.32 -24.57 18.15
N GLU A 57 -7.19 -24.08 16.91
CA GLU A 57 -7.44 -24.89 15.71
C GLU A 57 -6.52 -26.10 15.63
N CYS A 58 -5.26 -25.97 16.04
CA CYS A 58 -4.30 -27.07 16.07
C CYS A 58 -4.74 -28.22 16.98
N ASP A 59 -5.45 -27.92 18.08
CA ASP A 59 -5.87 -28.90 19.08
C ASP A 59 -6.99 -29.81 18.54
N LEU A 60 -7.83 -29.29 17.64
CA LEU A 60 -8.99 -30.01 17.10
C LEU A 60 -8.69 -30.75 15.79
N THR A 61 -7.72 -30.25 15.00
CA THR A 61 -7.40 -30.79 13.66
C THR A 61 -6.81 -32.19 13.65
N THR A 62 -6.46 -32.71 14.83
CA THR A 62 -6.02 -34.10 15.04
C THR A 62 -7.17 -35.10 14.91
N ILE A 63 -8.42 -34.67 15.14
CA ILE A 63 -9.60 -35.55 15.24
C ILE A 63 -10.69 -35.18 14.23
N ILE A 64 -10.89 -33.88 13.97
CA ILE A 64 -11.90 -33.39 13.03
C ILE A 64 -11.27 -32.58 11.90
N ARG A 65 -12.03 -32.37 10.81
CA ARG A 65 -11.51 -31.63 9.66
C ARG A 65 -11.34 -30.16 10.01
N LEU A 66 -10.39 -29.51 9.34
CA LEU A 66 -10.05 -28.10 9.52
C LEU A 66 -11.28 -27.16 9.54
N ILE A 67 -12.26 -27.41 8.67
CA ILE A 67 -13.47 -26.57 8.57
C ILE A 67 -14.42 -26.81 9.75
N GLU A 68 -14.49 -28.02 10.26
CA GLU A 68 -15.31 -28.39 11.43
C GLU A 68 -14.72 -27.77 12.70
N ALA A 69 -13.39 -27.82 12.84
CA ALA A 69 -12.65 -27.16 13.92
C ALA A 69 -12.92 -25.64 13.96
N ARG A 70 -12.87 -24.97 12.81
CA ARG A 70 -13.15 -23.53 12.72
C ARG A 70 -14.58 -23.18 13.14
N LYS A 71 -15.56 -23.98 12.73
CA LYS A 71 -16.97 -23.77 13.12
C LYS A 71 -17.17 -23.86 14.64
N LEU A 72 -16.52 -24.83 15.29
CA LEU A 72 -16.57 -24.97 16.74
C LEU A 72 -15.91 -23.78 17.44
N ILE A 73 -14.71 -23.39 16.99
CA ILE A 73 -13.97 -22.27 17.58
C ILE A 73 -14.72 -20.95 17.43
N ASP A 74 -15.31 -20.69 16.26
CA ASP A 74 -16.08 -19.47 16.03
C ASP A 74 -17.32 -19.42 16.94
N ALA A 75 -18.01 -20.56 17.14
CA ALA A 75 -19.15 -20.64 18.04
C ALA A 75 -18.74 -20.49 19.52
N TRP A 76 -17.64 -21.11 19.95
CA TRP A 76 -17.17 -21.05 21.33
C TRP A 76 -16.61 -19.67 21.70
N LYS A 77 -16.03 -18.94 20.74
CA LYS A 77 -15.60 -17.55 20.95
C LYS A 77 -16.76 -16.56 21.07
N GLN A 78 -17.96 -16.93 20.59
CA GLN A 78 -19.16 -16.11 20.74
C GLN A 78 -19.91 -16.33 22.07
N ILE A 79 -19.46 -17.26 22.93
CA ILE A 79 -20.10 -17.57 24.22
C ILE A 79 -20.17 -16.34 25.15
N ASP A 80 -19.28 -15.36 25.00
CA ASP A 80 -19.32 -14.11 25.79
C ASP A 80 -20.23 -13.00 25.19
N SER A 81 -20.94 -13.26 24.08
CA SER A 81 -21.59 -12.19 23.27
C SER A 81 -23.13 -12.18 23.21
N LEU A 82 -23.85 -12.88 24.10
CA LEU A 82 -25.30 -12.70 24.27
C LEU A 82 -25.71 -12.29 25.70
N PRO A 83 -26.65 -11.34 25.87
CA PRO A 83 -26.94 -10.70 27.15
C PRO A 83 -27.97 -11.49 27.96
N MET A 84 -27.64 -11.81 29.21
CA MET A 84 -28.63 -12.21 30.22
C MET A 84 -28.77 -11.13 31.29
N THR A 85 -30.02 -10.83 31.56
CA THR A 85 -30.59 -9.67 32.27
C THR A 85 -30.22 -9.59 33.76
N SER A 86 -30.16 -8.33 34.25
CA SER A 86 -30.39 -7.84 35.64
C SER A 86 -29.28 -7.92 36.73
N MET A 87 -28.53 -6.80 36.84
CA MET A 87 -28.07 -5.97 38.00
C MET A 87 -28.47 -6.34 39.47
N PRO A 88 -27.86 -5.72 40.53
CA PRO A 88 -26.49 -5.18 40.72
C PRO A 88 -25.87 -5.35 42.15
N GLU A 89 -24.65 -4.79 42.32
CA GLU A 89 -23.95 -4.32 43.55
C GLU A 89 -23.12 -5.30 44.41
N VAL A 90 -21.84 -4.96 44.68
CA VAL A 90 -21.35 -4.23 45.89
C VAL A 90 -19.81 -4.10 45.86
N ASN A 91 -19.32 -2.90 46.18
CA ASN A 91 -17.92 -2.53 46.49
C ASN A 91 -17.34 -3.28 47.70
N ILE A 92 -16.09 -3.79 47.64
CA ILE A 92 -15.15 -3.82 48.79
C ILE A 92 -13.69 -3.66 48.33
N ALA A 93 -12.93 -2.93 49.14
CA ALA A 93 -11.55 -2.46 49.01
C ALA A 93 -10.41 -3.52 49.03
N SER A 94 -9.22 -3.07 48.63
CA SER A 94 -7.90 -3.76 48.57
C SER A 94 -7.39 -4.29 49.93
N PRO A 95 -6.37 -5.19 49.94
CA PRO A 95 -4.97 -4.73 50.12
C PRO A 95 -3.90 -5.57 49.34
N PRO A 96 -2.60 -5.20 49.39
CA PRO A 96 -1.57 -5.61 48.42
C PRO A 96 -0.68 -6.76 48.92
N ILE A 97 -0.18 -7.61 48.01
CA ILE A 97 0.93 -8.52 48.30
C ILE A 97 1.85 -8.60 47.07
N SER A 98 3.11 -8.22 47.30
CA SER A 98 4.27 -8.51 46.43
C SER A 98 4.54 -10.01 46.39
N GLU A 99 4.95 -10.53 45.23
CA GLU A 99 5.97 -11.57 45.17
C GLU A 99 6.57 -11.68 43.76
N ASN A 100 7.91 -11.71 43.74
CA ASN A 100 8.75 -11.94 42.58
C ASN A 100 8.43 -13.28 41.93
N SER A 101 8.43 -13.32 40.60
CA SER A 101 8.85 -14.51 39.86
C SER A 101 9.42 -14.10 38.52
N GLU A 102 10.73 -14.24 38.44
CA GLU A 102 11.53 -14.17 37.22
C GLU A 102 10.96 -15.15 36.19
N SER A 103 10.43 -14.60 35.10
CA SER A 103 10.25 -15.34 33.85
C SER A 103 10.66 -14.41 32.73
N SER A 104 11.91 -14.56 32.28
CA SER A 104 12.47 -13.83 31.15
C SER A 104 11.58 -14.01 29.91
N PRO A 105 10.92 -12.97 29.41
CA PRO A 105 10.37 -13.00 28.06
C PRO A 105 11.54 -12.76 27.11
N LEU A 106 11.67 -13.59 26.08
CA LEU A 106 12.51 -13.30 24.92
C LEU A 106 12.11 -11.91 24.39
N ALA A 107 12.90 -10.89 24.75
CA ALA A 107 12.68 -9.54 24.29
C ALA A 107 12.84 -9.54 22.77
N LEU A 108 11.74 -9.32 22.05
CA LEU A 108 11.78 -8.70 20.74
C LEU A 108 12.63 -7.43 20.92
N GLN A 109 13.90 -7.47 20.54
CA GLN A 109 14.76 -6.29 20.60
C GLN A 109 14.10 -5.22 19.74
N SER A 110 13.46 -4.26 20.39
CA SER A 110 12.87 -3.11 19.72
C SER A 110 14.03 -2.36 19.07
N VAL A 111 14.09 -2.40 17.73
CA VAL A 111 15.12 -1.69 16.98
C VAL A 111 15.01 -0.20 17.34
N PRO A 112 16.07 0.43 17.89
CA PRO A 112 16.04 1.85 18.25
C PRO A 112 15.62 2.71 17.06
N TYR A 113 14.75 3.71 17.26
CA TYR A 113 14.19 4.50 16.16
C TYR A 113 15.26 5.15 15.26
N ASP A 114 16.42 5.47 15.83
CA ASP A 114 17.56 6.16 15.23
C ASP A 114 18.72 5.23 14.82
N TRP A 115 18.52 3.91 14.78
CA TRP A 115 19.59 2.94 14.47
C TRP A 115 20.35 3.27 13.18
N ALA A 116 19.66 3.82 12.17
CA ALA A 116 20.26 4.20 10.89
C ALA A 116 21.21 5.41 11.03
N ASP A 117 20.97 6.30 11.98
CA ASP A 117 21.81 7.46 12.30
C ASP A 117 23.11 7.03 13.00
N ASN A 118 23.10 5.88 13.68
CA ASN A 118 24.28 5.31 14.33
C ASN A 118 24.94 4.18 13.50
N PHE A 119 24.32 3.77 12.40
CA PHE A 119 24.87 2.74 11.52
C PHE A 119 26.24 3.15 10.95
N VAL A 120 27.23 2.26 11.13
CA VAL A 120 28.59 2.41 10.60
C VAL A 120 28.75 1.48 9.40
N ILE A 121 29.10 2.06 8.26
CA ILE A 121 29.34 1.29 7.03
C ILE A 121 30.63 0.47 7.20
N PRO A 122 30.62 -0.84 6.93
CA PRO A 122 31.77 -1.72 7.16
C PRO A 122 32.81 -1.59 6.04
N TRP A 123 33.40 -0.40 5.87
CA TRP A 123 34.38 -0.11 4.82
C TRP A 123 35.59 -1.05 4.83
N LYS A 124 36.00 -1.50 6.01
CA LYS A 124 37.12 -2.45 6.20
C LYS A 124 36.88 -3.83 5.58
N ASN A 125 35.62 -4.19 5.30
CA ASN A 125 35.25 -5.47 4.68
C ASN A 125 35.20 -5.38 3.15
N MET A 126 35.48 -4.20 2.57
CA MET A 126 35.52 -3.98 1.13
C MET A 126 36.92 -4.36 0.60
N SER A 127 37.00 -4.77 -0.67
CA SER A 127 38.29 -5.05 -1.31
C SER A 127 39.16 -3.79 -1.43
N ASP A 128 40.47 -3.99 -1.41
CA ASP A 128 41.44 -2.91 -1.63
C ASP A 128 41.22 -2.21 -2.97
N SER A 129 40.79 -2.96 -3.98
CA SER A 129 40.49 -2.42 -5.32
C SER A 129 39.36 -1.39 -5.29
N LEU A 130 38.26 -1.69 -4.57
CA LEU A 130 37.13 -0.79 -4.41
C LEU A 130 37.51 0.41 -3.54
N MET A 131 38.19 0.17 -2.41
CA MET A 131 38.61 1.24 -1.50
C MET A 131 39.60 2.20 -2.16
N LYS A 132 40.55 1.70 -2.95
CA LYS A 132 41.47 2.53 -3.74
C LYS A 132 40.70 3.38 -4.75
N CYS A 133 39.78 2.78 -5.49
CA CYS A 133 38.94 3.49 -6.47
C CYS A 133 38.13 4.63 -5.82
N LEU A 134 37.50 4.37 -4.66
CA LEU A 134 36.73 5.35 -3.91
C LEU A 134 37.60 6.48 -3.36
N LYS A 135 38.77 6.16 -2.79
CA LYS A 135 39.75 7.15 -2.27
C LYS A 135 40.32 8.05 -3.38
N GLU A 136 40.48 7.51 -4.58
CA GLU A 136 40.87 8.29 -5.76
C GLU A 136 39.73 9.15 -6.32
N GLY A 137 38.54 9.13 -5.71
CA GLY A 137 37.36 9.87 -6.18
C GLY A 137 36.75 9.33 -7.47
N LYS A 138 37.17 8.15 -7.93
CA LYS A 138 36.68 7.54 -9.16
C LYS A 138 35.36 6.83 -8.94
N ARG A 139 34.49 6.86 -9.95
CA ARG A 139 33.21 6.14 -9.94
C ARG A 139 33.47 4.63 -9.94
N PRO A 140 32.94 3.86 -8.97
CA PRO A 140 33.12 2.41 -8.94
C PRO A 140 32.51 1.73 -10.17
N THR A 141 33.13 0.63 -10.59
CA THR A 141 32.57 -0.24 -11.63
C THR A 141 31.25 -0.89 -11.14
N PRO A 142 30.39 -1.40 -12.04
CA PRO A 142 29.20 -2.14 -11.63
C PRO A 142 29.51 -3.31 -10.67
N LYS A 143 30.67 -3.95 -10.81
CA LYS A 143 31.14 -5.01 -9.90
C LYS A 143 31.47 -4.44 -8.51
N GLY A 144 32.28 -3.40 -8.44
CA GLY A 144 32.62 -2.75 -7.16
C GLY A 144 31.40 -2.17 -6.44
N ARG A 145 30.45 -1.62 -7.19
CA ARG A 145 29.18 -1.15 -6.63
C ARG A 145 28.35 -2.30 -6.05
N ARG A 146 28.27 -3.45 -6.72
CA ARG A 146 27.59 -4.64 -6.18
C ARG A 146 28.29 -5.19 -4.94
N GLU A 147 29.62 -5.21 -4.93
CA GLU A 147 30.42 -5.60 -3.76
C GLU A 147 30.10 -4.72 -2.54
N PHE A 148 30.04 -3.40 -2.74
CA PHE A 148 29.64 -2.46 -1.71
C PHE A 148 28.25 -2.79 -1.12
N ILE A 149 27.27 -3.02 -2.00
CA ILE A 149 25.91 -3.39 -1.59
C ILE A 149 25.87 -4.72 -0.86
N ASN A 150 26.49 -5.76 -1.42
CA ASN A 150 26.49 -7.12 -0.87
C ASN A 150 27.21 -7.22 0.48
N THR A 151 28.18 -6.33 0.74
CA THR A 151 28.88 -6.27 2.01
C THR A 151 28.09 -5.47 3.05
N THR A 152 27.47 -4.36 2.64
CA THR A 152 26.78 -3.46 3.57
C THR A 152 25.38 -3.96 3.93
N ALA A 153 24.61 -4.45 2.96
CA ALA A 153 23.23 -4.84 3.15
C ALA A 153 23.02 -5.90 4.25
N PRO A 154 23.79 -7.01 4.33
CA PRO A 154 23.63 -7.98 5.41
C PRO A 154 23.79 -7.37 6.80
N ASN A 155 24.67 -6.38 6.96
CA ASN A 155 24.85 -5.69 8.24
C ASN A 155 23.65 -4.79 8.60
N ILE A 156 22.97 -4.22 7.59
CA ILE A 156 21.71 -3.50 7.77
C ILE A 156 20.61 -4.47 8.24
N PHE A 157 20.45 -5.60 7.55
CA PHE A 157 19.38 -6.55 7.83
C PHE A 157 19.53 -7.29 9.16
N LYS A 158 20.76 -7.41 9.67
CA LYS A 158 21.02 -7.89 11.04
C LYS A 158 20.45 -6.96 12.11
N ILE A 159 20.31 -5.66 11.83
CA ILE A 159 19.77 -4.67 12.78
C ILE A 159 18.26 -4.54 12.59
N CYS A 160 17.81 -4.46 11.34
CA CYS A 160 16.40 -4.33 11.00
C CYS A 160 16.08 -5.20 9.79
N GLU A 161 15.26 -6.25 9.99
CA GLU A 161 14.88 -7.17 8.91
C GLU A 161 14.11 -6.48 7.78
N LYS A 162 13.34 -5.43 8.11
CA LYS A 162 12.48 -4.69 7.16
C LYS A 162 12.74 -3.18 7.24
N PRO A 163 13.92 -2.71 6.81
CA PRO A 163 14.29 -1.31 6.90
C PRO A 163 13.43 -0.49 5.93
N GLY A 164 12.79 0.56 6.44
CA GLY A 164 12.03 1.50 5.61
C GLY A 164 12.92 2.34 4.69
N LYS A 165 12.35 2.89 3.61
CA LYS A 165 13.08 3.74 2.64
C LYS A 165 13.88 4.85 3.32
N LYS A 166 13.28 5.54 4.32
CA LYS A 166 13.93 6.64 5.06
C LYS A 166 15.27 6.23 5.69
N ASN A 167 15.32 5.05 6.33
CA ASN A 167 16.52 4.54 6.98
C ASN A 167 17.58 4.12 5.96
N LEU A 168 17.17 3.45 4.89
CA LEU A 168 18.08 3.10 3.79
C LEU A 168 18.67 4.34 3.11
N SER A 169 17.87 5.39 2.91
CA SER A 169 18.34 6.66 2.36
C SER A 169 19.33 7.38 3.26
N LYS A 170 19.17 7.30 4.59
CA LYS A 170 20.17 7.83 5.54
C LYS A 170 21.52 7.13 5.38
N ILE A 171 21.53 5.81 5.30
CA ILE A 171 22.76 5.02 5.13
C ILE A 171 23.40 5.29 3.77
N ALA A 172 22.59 5.37 2.70
CA ALA A 172 23.08 5.73 1.38
C ALA A 172 23.71 7.13 1.35
N ARG A 173 23.12 8.10 2.05
CA ARG A 173 23.65 9.46 2.16
C ARG A 173 24.99 9.48 2.90
N LYS A 174 25.12 8.79 4.03
CA LYS A 174 26.40 8.64 4.74
C LYS A 174 27.50 8.06 3.84
N ALA A 175 27.15 7.08 3.00
CA ALA A 175 28.10 6.49 2.06
C ALA A 175 28.63 7.53 1.06
N ILE A 176 27.74 8.40 0.58
CA ILE A 176 28.06 9.47 -0.39
C ILE A 176 28.81 10.62 0.27
N GLU A 177 28.45 11.00 1.50
CA GLU A 177 29.19 11.99 2.30
C GLU A 177 30.63 11.55 2.52
N THR A 178 30.85 10.24 2.70
CA THR A 178 32.21 9.66 2.82
C THR A 178 32.90 9.59 1.46
N TYR A 179 32.20 9.10 0.43
CA TYR A 179 32.72 8.94 -0.93
C TYR A 179 31.72 9.46 -1.97
N PRO A 180 31.87 10.72 -2.41
CA PRO A 180 30.95 11.35 -3.36
C PRO A 180 30.83 10.62 -4.71
N SER A 181 31.82 9.81 -5.08
CA SER A 181 31.80 9.02 -6.33
C SER A 181 30.71 7.94 -6.37
N LEU A 182 30.09 7.62 -5.24
CA LEU A 182 28.91 6.74 -5.14
C LEU A 182 27.59 7.44 -5.52
N SER A 183 27.60 8.77 -5.65
CA SER A 183 26.40 9.55 -5.92
C SER A 183 25.85 9.34 -7.34
N ASP A 184 24.56 9.63 -7.48
CA ASP A 184 23.86 9.67 -8.76
C ASP A 184 24.15 10.98 -9.47
N VAL A 185 25.35 11.10 -10.04
CA VAL A 185 25.72 12.21 -10.91
C VAL A 185 25.59 11.78 -12.36
N TRP A 186 24.91 12.60 -13.14
CA TRP A 186 24.79 12.46 -14.60
C TRP A 186 24.98 13.83 -15.25
N CYS A 187 25.79 13.91 -16.30
CA CYS A 187 26.12 15.19 -16.96
C CYS A 187 26.55 16.31 -15.99
N ASN A 188 27.31 15.97 -14.95
CA ASN A 188 27.76 16.87 -13.87
C ASN A 188 26.63 17.45 -13.00
N GLU A 189 25.42 16.92 -13.08
CA GLU A 189 24.29 17.29 -12.23
C GLU A 189 23.91 16.14 -11.29
N LEU A 190 23.53 16.50 -10.05
CA LEU A 190 23.11 15.55 -9.02
C LEU A 190 21.64 15.15 -9.25
N LEU A 191 21.40 13.88 -9.59
CA LEU A 191 20.06 13.35 -9.81
C LEU A 191 19.36 13.05 -8.48
N ALA A 192 18.18 13.63 -8.27
CA ALA A 192 17.23 13.27 -7.20
C ALA A 192 17.86 13.15 -5.79
N GLY A 193 18.70 14.11 -5.40
CA GLY A 193 19.39 14.11 -4.09
C GLY A 193 20.56 13.11 -3.99
N GLY A 194 20.95 12.49 -5.11
CA GLY A 194 22.22 11.79 -5.27
C GLY A 194 22.29 10.36 -4.73
N CYS A 195 21.28 9.88 -4.00
CA CYS A 195 21.36 8.62 -3.26
C CYS A 195 20.27 7.60 -3.57
N GLU A 196 19.36 7.90 -4.51
CA GLU A 196 18.17 7.09 -4.78
C GLU A 196 18.52 5.73 -5.37
N SER A 197 19.47 5.66 -6.30
CA SER A 197 19.85 4.37 -6.91
C SER A 197 20.55 3.47 -5.88
N LEU A 198 21.31 4.06 -4.94
CA LEU A 198 21.98 3.34 -3.87
C LEU A 198 20.97 2.86 -2.81
N THR A 199 20.05 3.74 -2.41
CA THR A 199 18.89 3.42 -1.55
C THR A 199 18.11 2.24 -2.12
N ARG A 200 17.79 2.27 -3.42
CA ARG A 200 17.05 1.20 -4.09
C ARG A 200 17.83 -0.10 -4.14
N SER A 201 19.15 -0.02 -4.32
CA SER A 201 20.03 -1.20 -4.34
C SER A 201 20.09 -1.92 -2.98
N PHE A 202 19.91 -1.20 -1.86
CA PHE A 202 19.78 -1.82 -0.53
C PHE A 202 18.42 -2.46 -0.29
N LYS A 203 17.39 -2.06 -1.05
CA LYS A 203 16.05 -2.58 -0.88
C LYS A 203 15.95 -3.94 -1.56
N PHE A 204 16.14 -5.02 -0.79
CA PHE A 204 15.85 -6.38 -1.24
C PHE A 204 14.33 -6.61 -1.29
N GLU A 205 13.65 -6.03 -2.29
CA GLU A 205 12.20 -6.15 -2.45
C GLU A 205 11.71 -7.60 -2.53
N ASN A 206 12.58 -8.53 -2.96
CA ASN A 206 12.25 -9.95 -3.10
C ASN A 206 12.11 -10.70 -1.75
N LEU A 207 12.72 -10.23 -0.66
CA LEU A 207 12.55 -10.85 0.66
C LEU A 207 11.24 -10.40 1.32
N ASN A 208 10.84 -9.14 1.10
CA ASN A 208 9.61 -8.57 1.67
C ASN A 208 8.31 -9.04 0.99
N ARG A 209 8.38 -9.68 -0.19
CA ARG A 209 7.19 -10.25 -0.86
C ARG A 209 6.76 -11.63 -0.36
N ARG A 210 7.60 -12.34 0.42
CA ARG A 210 7.25 -13.68 0.92
C ARG A 210 6.14 -13.66 1.98
N ASP A 211 5.84 -12.51 2.58
CA ASP A 211 4.66 -12.32 3.43
C ASP A 211 3.40 -12.01 2.60
N ALA A 212 2.98 -12.98 1.78
CA ALA A 212 1.68 -12.99 1.11
C ALA A 212 0.49 -12.92 2.12
N PHE A 213 0.76 -13.11 3.41
CA PHE A 213 -0.19 -12.92 4.52
C PHE A 213 -0.61 -11.45 4.75
N SER A 214 0.15 -10.48 4.26
CA SER A 214 -0.22 -9.06 4.38
C SER A 214 -1.41 -8.65 3.48
N SER A 215 -1.66 -9.40 2.42
CA SER A 215 -2.83 -9.28 1.54
C SER A 215 -4.10 -9.81 2.23
N LEU A 216 -3.99 -10.94 2.93
CA LEU A 216 -5.10 -11.59 3.63
C LEU A 216 -5.60 -10.73 4.82
N LYS A 217 -4.67 -10.13 5.57
CA LYS A 217 -5.01 -9.18 6.65
C LYS A 217 -5.72 -7.91 6.15
N ARG A 218 -5.47 -7.53 4.89
CA ARG A 218 -6.12 -6.38 4.22
C ARG A 218 -7.52 -6.72 3.71
N SER A 219 -7.77 -8.00 3.40
CA SER A 219 -9.08 -8.53 3.00
C SER A 219 -10.02 -8.69 4.20
N LEU A 220 -9.53 -9.29 5.29
CA LEU A 220 -10.31 -9.51 6.51
C LEU A 220 -10.80 -8.20 7.14
N LYS A 221 -9.97 -7.16 7.13
CA LYS A 221 -10.35 -5.84 7.65
C LYS A 221 -11.47 -5.15 6.84
N ARG A 222 -11.70 -5.55 5.59
CA ARG A 222 -12.83 -5.04 4.79
C ARG A 222 -14.13 -5.77 5.11
N ALA A 223 -14.06 -7.06 5.43
CA ALA A 223 -15.24 -7.86 5.76
C ALA A 223 -15.87 -7.50 7.11
N GLU A 224 -15.08 -6.97 8.06
CA GLU A 224 -15.57 -6.57 9.39
C GLU A 224 -16.27 -5.18 9.38
N GLU A 225 -15.99 -4.32 8.39
CA GLU A 225 -16.53 -2.95 8.33
C GLU A 225 -17.86 -2.83 7.54
N ASP A 226 -18.32 -3.91 6.88
CA ASP A 226 -19.50 -3.91 5.99
C ASP A 226 -20.86 -3.94 6.73
N ASN A 227 -20.89 -3.93 8.07
CA ASN A 227 -22.12 -4.08 8.87
C ASN A 227 -22.68 -2.77 9.48
N SER A 228 -22.32 -1.59 8.96
CA SER A 228 -22.99 -0.34 9.35
C SER A 228 -23.27 0.58 8.14
N ASN A 229 -24.54 0.96 7.99
CA ASN A 229 -25.13 1.86 6.99
C ASN A 229 -24.16 2.79 6.21
N ASN A 230 -24.01 2.46 4.91
CA ASN A 230 -23.83 3.32 3.74
C ASN A 230 -23.07 4.66 3.86
N GLU A 231 -21.75 4.57 4.00
CA GLU A 231 -20.77 5.30 3.17
C GLU A 231 -19.54 4.39 3.07
N MET A 232 -19.32 3.77 1.90
CA MET A 232 -18.22 2.84 1.70
C MET A 232 -16.89 3.59 1.93
N LYS A 233 -16.26 3.33 3.07
CA LYS A 233 -15.15 4.14 3.59
C LYS A 233 -13.90 3.87 2.75
N LEU A 234 -13.62 4.75 1.80
CA LEU A 234 -12.42 4.66 0.96
C LEU A 234 -11.16 4.78 1.84
N SER A 235 -10.16 3.95 1.56
CA SER A 235 -8.95 3.86 2.39
C SER A 235 -8.19 5.20 2.48
N ALA A 236 -7.46 5.44 3.57
CA ALA A 236 -6.63 6.64 3.75
C ALA A 236 -5.62 6.88 2.60
N SER A 237 -5.25 5.84 1.83
CA SER A 237 -4.42 5.98 0.63
C SER A 237 -5.13 6.73 -0.51
N SER A 238 -6.46 6.69 -0.57
CA SER A 238 -7.24 7.36 -1.63
C SER A 238 -7.16 8.89 -1.52
N MET A 239 -6.95 9.42 -0.31
CA MET A 239 -6.83 10.85 -0.06
C MET A 239 -5.41 11.40 -0.24
N TYR A 240 -4.41 10.51 -0.35
CA TYR A 240 -3.01 10.91 -0.32
C TYR A 240 -2.65 11.81 -1.52
N GLY A 241 -2.15 13.02 -1.24
CA GLY A 241 -1.80 14.01 -2.26
C GLY A 241 -2.96 14.84 -2.81
N CYS A 242 -4.18 14.64 -2.31
CA CYS A 242 -5.36 15.40 -2.72
C CYS A 242 -5.70 16.49 -1.70
N LEU A 243 -5.74 17.75 -2.15
CA LEU A 243 -6.18 18.90 -1.34
C LEU A 243 -7.70 18.93 -1.18
N ASN A 244 -8.44 18.64 -2.26
CA ASN A 244 -9.91 18.75 -2.30
C ASN A 244 -10.59 17.41 -2.63
N TRP A 245 -10.19 16.34 -1.94
CA TRP A 245 -10.65 14.97 -2.23
C TRP A 245 -12.18 14.79 -2.26
N GLN A 246 -12.89 15.33 -1.25
CA GLN A 246 -14.35 15.33 -1.15
C GLN A 246 -14.79 16.66 -0.54
N PRO A 247 -15.33 17.59 -1.34
CA PRO A 247 -15.92 18.83 -0.83
C PRO A 247 -17.06 18.52 0.15
N LYS A 248 -17.04 19.19 1.32
CA LYS A 248 -18.05 19.01 2.38
C LYS A 248 -19.25 19.95 2.23
N MET A 249 -19.06 21.05 1.53
CA MET A 249 -20.05 22.11 1.34
C MET A 249 -20.15 22.40 -0.15
N LEU A 250 -21.34 22.77 -0.59
CA LEU A 250 -21.54 23.35 -1.92
C LEU A 250 -20.74 24.67 -2.03
N PRO A 251 -20.24 25.02 -3.23
CA PRO A 251 -19.60 26.31 -3.45
C PRO A 251 -20.53 27.48 -3.10
N ILE A 252 -19.96 28.62 -2.74
CA ILE A 252 -20.71 29.81 -2.32
C ILE A 252 -21.59 30.27 -3.49
N GLY A 253 -22.91 30.39 -3.26
CA GLY A 253 -23.88 30.74 -4.30
C GLY A 253 -24.49 29.55 -5.03
N GLU A 254 -24.07 28.32 -4.73
CA GLU A 254 -24.60 27.11 -5.36
C GLU A 254 -25.65 26.41 -4.49
N SER A 255 -26.70 25.92 -5.15
CA SER A 255 -27.70 25.00 -4.59
C SER A 255 -27.64 23.65 -5.33
N ASN A 256 -28.29 22.61 -4.80
CA ASN A 256 -28.41 21.33 -5.51
C ASN A 256 -29.07 21.50 -6.88
N GLU A 257 -30.06 22.40 -7.00
CA GLU A 257 -30.75 22.71 -8.24
C GLU A 257 -29.82 23.39 -9.26
N SER A 258 -29.04 24.38 -8.81
CA SER A 258 -28.02 25.06 -9.63
C SER A 258 -26.97 24.07 -10.15
N GLN A 259 -26.52 23.12 -9.33
CA GLN A 259 -25.58 22.09 -9.73
C GLN A 259 -26.14 21.20 -10.84
N THR A 260 -27.40 20.76 -10.73
CA THR A 260 -28.07 19.97 -11.76
C THR A 260 -28.29 20.76 -13.04
N GLU A 261 -28.63 22.05 -12.95
CA GLU A 261 -28.75 22.91 -14.11
C GLU A 261 -27.41 23.05 -14.85
N LYS A 262 -26.33 23.35 -14.13
CA LYS A 262 -24.98 23.48 -14.69
C LYS A 262 -24.48 22.16 -15.27
N GLN A 263 -24.80 21.03 -14.65
CA GLN A 263 -24.55 19.71 -15.22
C GLN A 263 -25.23 19.52 -16.57
N ASN A 264 -26.52 19.85 -16.68
CA ASN A 264 -27.25 19.78 -17.95
C ASN A 264 -26.67 20.73 -19.01
N GLN A 265 -26.22 21.92 -18.60
CA GLN A 265 -25.52 22.85 -19.50
C GLN A 265 -24.20 22.24 -20.01
N MET A 266 -23.41 21.60 -19.14
CA MET A 266 -22.17 20.91 -19.54
C MET A 266 -22.43 19.77 -20.53
N ILE A 267 -23.47 18.97 -20.29
CA ILE A 267 -23.88 17.89 -21.21
C ILE A 267 -24.26 18.49 -22.57
N LYS A 268 -25.06 19.56 -22.58
CA LYS A 268 -25.44 20.26 -23.81
C LYS A 268 -24.22 20.79 -24.57
N ILE A 269 -23.27 21.44 -23.87
CA ILE A 269 -22.01 21.91 -24.48
C ILE A 269 -21.30 20.73 -25.14
N SER A 270 -21.08 19.63 -24.41
CA SER A 270 -20.37 18.47 -24.93
C SER A 270 -21.03 17.83 -26.17
N SER A 271 -22.35 17.92 -26.29
CA SER A 271 -23.09 17.39 -27.44
C SER A 271 -22.92 18.21 -28.74
N VAL A 272 -22.53 19.48 -28.62
CA VAL A 272 -22.35 20.40 -29.74
C VAL A 272 -20.86 20.61 -30.05
N THR A 273 -19.99 20.48 -29.05
CA THR A 273 -18.54 20.58 -29.19
C THR A 273 -17.99 19.46 -30.07
N LYS A 274 -17.22 19.83 -31.10
CA LYS A 274 -16.56 18.84 -31.95
C LYS A 274 -15.35 18.21 -31.23
N PRO A 275 -14.98 16.96 -31.55
CA PRO A 275 -13.72 16.39 -31.08
C PRO A 275 -12.55 17.31 -31.45
N GLY A 276 -11.74 17.70 -30.45
CA GLY A 276 -10.59 18.60 -30.63
C GLY A 276 -10.90 20.10 -30.56
N GLU A 277 -12.17 20.50 -30.38
CA GLU A 277 -12.52 21.90 -30.19
C GLU A 277 -12.15 22.37 -28.76
N GLU A 278 -11.53 23.54 -28.68
CA GLU A 278 -10.97 24.06 -27.45
C GLU A 278 -12.08 24.48 -26.47
N LEU A 279 -12.01 23.99 -25.23
CA LEU A 279 -12.95 24.40 -24.20
C LEU A 279 -12.76 25.88 -23.85
N SER A 280 -13.87 26.63 -23.92
CA SER A 280 -13.92 28.04 -23.53
C SER A 280 -13.73 28.22 -22.01
N GLU A 281 -13.32 29.42 -21.60
CA GLU A 281 -13.17 29.78 -20.18
C GLU A 281 -14.48 29.63 -19.38
N GLN A 282 -15.62 29.87 -20.04
CA GLN A 282 -16.94 29.68 -19.45
C GLN A 282 -17.17 28.21 -19.09
N THR A 283 -16.79 27.30 -19.99
CA THR A 283 -16.90 25.85 -19.76
C THR A 283 -15.97 25.37 -18.63
N LEU A 284 -14.77 25.94 -18.54
CA LEU A 284 -13.86 25.67 -17.41
C LEU A 284 -14.40 26.21 -16.08
N THR A 285 -15.12 27.32 -16.12
CA THR A 285 -15.80 27.88 -14.94
C THR A 285 -16.92 26.96 -14.47
N LEU A 286 -17.75 26.45 -15.39
CA LEU A 286 -18.77 25.44 -15.06
C LEU A 286 -18.18 24.19 -14.41
N LEU A 287 -17.02 23.72 -14.89
CA LEU A 287 -16.30 22.58 -14.29
C LEU A 287 -15.84 22.86 -12.85
N LYS A 288 -15.41 24.10 -12.55
CA LYS A 288 -15.02 24.52 -11.20
C LYS A 288 -16.22 24.57 -10.27
N GLU A 289 -17.31 25.19 -10.73
CA GLU A 289 -18.53 25.38 -9.97
C GLU A 289 -19.22 24.04 -9.66
N THR A 290 -19.17 23.09 -10.59
CA THR A 290 -19.78 21.75 -10.40
C THR A 290 -18.87 20.71 -9.77
N TYR A 291 -17.66 21.11 -9.31
CA TYR A 291 -16.65 20.20 -8.76
C TYR A 291 -17.18 19.36 -7.58
N TYR A 292 -18.04 19.95 -6.74
CA TYR A 292 -18.70 19.26 -5.63
C TYR A 292 -19.43 18.00 -6.10
N SER A 293 -20.30 18.16 -7.10
CA SER A 293 -21.15 17.08 -7.61
C SER A 293 -20.34 16.04 -8.39
N GLN A 294 -19.36 16.48 -9.17
CA GLN A 294 -18.42 15.59 -9.86
C GLN A 294 -17.71 14.64 -8.87
N ARG A 295 -17.14 15.17 -7.78
CA ARG A 295 -16.44 14.36 -6.77
C ARG A 295 -17.37 13.43 -6.02
N LYS A 296 -18.60 13.88 -5.72
CA LYS A 296 -19.63 13.04 -5.11
C LYS A 296 -19.92 11.81 -5.98
N ASP A 297 -20.11 12.00 -7.28
CA ASP A 297 -20.37 10.89 -8.19
C ASP A 297 -19.15 9.98 -8.38
N ILE A 298 -17.95 10.57 -8.57
CA ILE A 298 -16.68 9.81 -8.71
C ILE A 298 -16.41 8.95 -7.47
N ASN A 299 -16.53 9.53 -6.27
CA ASN A 299 -16.24 8.83 -5.03
C ASN A 299 -17.33 7.83 -4.63
N SER A 300 -18.55 7.98 -5.16
CA SER A 300 -19.63 6.98 -4.99
C SER A 300 -19.46 5.74 -5.89
N LEU A 301 -18.32 5.59 -6.55
CA LEU A 301 -17.96 4.43 -7.39
C LEU A 301 -18.96 4.18 -8.53
N LYS A 302 -19.54 5.24 -9.09
CA LYS A 302 -20.34 5.14 -10.31
C LYS A 302 -19.50 4.56 -11.45
N ASN A 303 -20.13 3.79 -12.33
CA ASN A 303 -19.44 3.22 -13.48
C ASN A 303 -18.97 4.32 -14.46
N ILE A 304 -17.98 3.99 -15.28
CA ILE A 304 -17.36 4.96 -16.21
C ILE A 304 -18.36 5.50 -17.24
N THR A 305 -19.31 4.67 -17.69
CA THR A 305 -20.36 5.07 -18.64
C THR A 305 -21.26 6.14 -18.07
N PHE A 306 -21.64 6.02 -16.80
CA PHE A 306 -22.41 7.02 -16.08
C PHE A 306 -21.63 8.34 -15.99
N LEU A 307 -20.34 8.28 -15.63
CA LEU A 307 -19.50 9.48 -15.54
C LEU A 307 -19.31 10.15 -16.91
N LEU A 308 -19.14 9.38 -17.98
CA LEU A 308 -19.06 9.90 -19.34
C LEU A 308 -20.34 10.63 -19.76
N ASN A 309 -21.50 10.06 -19.41
CA ASN A 309 -22.79 10.67 -19.77
C ASN A 309 -23.14 11.87 -18.89
N SER A 310 -22.77 11.83 -17.61
CA SER A 310 -23.16 12.83 -16.60
C SER A 310 -22.16 13.98 -16.49
N TRP A 311 -20.89 13.72 -16.80
CA TRP A 311 -19.77 14.66 -16.70
C TRP A 311 -18.81 14.53 -17.91
N PRO A 312 -19.31 14.62 -19.16
CA PRO A 312 -18.54 14.34 -20.37
C PRO A 312 -17.26 15.18 -20.48
N LEU A 313 -17.33 16.44 -20.02
CA LEU A 313 -16.21 17.37 -20.09
C LEU A 313 -15.04 16.99 -19.17
N LEU A 314 -15.22 16.11 -18.17
CA LEU A 314 -14.09 15.57 -17.39
C LEU A 314 -13.14 14.73 -18.23
N PHE A 315 -13.62 14.20 -19.36
CA PHE A 315 -12.87 13.35 -20.28
C PHE A 315 -12.27 14.13 -21.45
N SER A 316 -12.35 15.45 -21.40
CA SER A 316 -11.59 16.34 -22.26
C SER A 316 -10.24 16.66 -21.61
N GLU A 317 -9.23 16.99 -22.42
CA GLU A 317 -7.89 17.35 -21.92
C GLU A 317 -7.93 18.49 -20.91
N LYS A 318 -8.49 19.65 -21.29
CA LYS A 318 -8.56 20.81 -20.39
C LYS A 318 -9.47 20.57 -19.19
N GLY A 319 -10.55 19.83 -19.35
CA GLY A 319 -11.44 19.50 -18.23
C GLY A 319 -10.78 18.58 -17.22
N PHE A 320 -10.02 17.59 -17.69
CA PHE A 320 -9.18 16.75 -16.86
C PHE A 320 -8.12 17.57 -16.11
N PHE A 321 -7.38 18.44 -16.80
CA PHE A 321 -6.37 19.30 -16.17
C PHE A 321 -6.99 20.23 -15.11
N GLN A 322 -8.14 20.81 -15.41
CA GLN A 322 -8.85 21.68 -14.48
C GLN A 322 -9.31 20.92 -13.23
N HIS A 323 -9.90 19.73 -13.40
CA HIS A 323 -10.34 18.90 -12.28
C HIS A 323 -9.15 18.42 -11.43
N PHE A 324 -8.07 17.98 -12.08
CA PHE A 324 -6.85 17.55 -11.41
C PHE A 324 -6.19 18.68 -10.62
N HIS A 325 -6.19 19.90 -11.16
CA HIS A 325 -5.65 21.06 -10.48
C HIS A 325 -6.43 21.38 -9.20
N ILE A 326 -7.77 21.35 -9.23
CA ILE A 326 -8.57 21.56 -8.02
C ILE A 326 -8.31 20.43 -7.00
N LEU A 327 -8.18 19.19 -7.49
CA LEU A 327 -7.96 18.02 -6.64
C LEU A 327 -6.62 18.05 -5.92
N THR A 328 -5.54 18.46 -6.59
CA THR A 328 -4.15 18.28 -6.12
C THR A 328 -3.39 19.59 -5.87
N GLY A 329 -3.89 20.71 -6.41
CA GLY A 329 -3.17 21.99 -6.46
C GLY A 329 -2.12 22.07 -7.58
N ILE A 330 -1.94 21.01 -8.38
CA ILE A 330 -0.90 20.93 -9.41
C ILE A 330 -1.52 21.18 -10.78
N TYR A 331 -1.02 22.17 -11.51
CA TYR A 331 -1.44 22.43 -12.88
C TYR A 331 -0.51 21.70 -13.87
N ILE A 332 -1.03 20.67 -14.54
CA ILE A 332 -0.25 19.76 -15.40
C ILE A 332 0.46 20.49 -16.56
N PRO A 333 -0.21 21.38 -17.34
CA PRO A 333 0.44 22.03 -18.48
C PRO A 333 1.69 22.81 -18.10
N GLU A 334 1.59 23.64 -17.06
CA GLU A 334 2.70 24.44 -16.55
C GLU A 334 3.81 23.54 -15.97
N LEU A 335 3.45 22.52 -15.20
CA LEU A 335 4.42 21.58 -14.63
C LEU A 335 5.20 20.83 -15.72
N MET A 336 4.49 20.41 -16.78
CA MET A 336 5.09 19.68 -17.89
C MET A 336 6.04 20.59 -18.69
N GLN A 337 5.60 21.81 -19.02
CA GLN A 337 6.44 22.80 -19.70
C GLN A 337 7.72 23.11 -18.90
N ASN A 338 7.57 23.40 -17.60
CA ASN A 338 8.71 23.65 -16.70
C ASN A 338 9.66 22.46 -16.58
N SER A 339 9.13 21.23 -16.63
CA SER A 339 9.94 20.00 -16.54
C SER A 339 10.71 19.73 -17.83
N ILE A 340 10.07 19.95 -18.98
CA ILE A 340 10.70 19.80 -20.30
C ILE A 340 11.82 20.81 -20.48
N GLN A 341 11.59 22.09 -20.20
CA GLN A 341 12.63 23.13 -20.27
C GLN A 341 13.89 22.79 -19.45
N LYS A 342 13.72 22.12 -18.31
CA LYS A 342 14.84 21.75 -17.43
C LYS A 342 15.51 20.43 -17.81
N LYS A 343 14.77 19.46 -18.35
CA LYS A 343 15.22 18.06 -18.45
C LYS A 343 15.33 17.52 -19.87
N ALA A 344 14.71 18.16 -20.86
CA ALA A 344 14.68 17.65 -22.23
C ALA A 344 16.09 17.48 -22.79
N SER A 345 16.93 18.50 -22.67
CA SER A 345 18.33 18.45 -23.11
C SER A 345 19.12 17.30 -22.47
N ILE A 346 18.90 17.03 -21.18
CA ILE A 346 19.56 15.93 -20.45
C ILE A 346 19.13 14.58 -21.03
N ILE A 347 17.83 14.39 -21.25
CA ILE A 347 17.26 13.15 -21.81
C ILE A 347 17.73 12.94 -23.25
N ILE A 348 17.69 13.99 -24.07
CA ILE A 348 18.15 13.98 -25.45
C ILE A 348 19.64 13.62 -25.51
N ASN A 349 20.48 14.25 -24.69
CA ASN A 349 21.92 13.96 -24.63
C ASN A 349 22.20 12.52 -24.17
N PHE A 350 21.40 11.99 -23.24
CA PHE A 350 21.47 10.58 -22.85
C PHE A 350 21.21 9.67 -24.06
N PHE A 351 20.15 9.89 -24.83
CA PHE A 351 19.86 9.07 -26.01
C PHE A 351 20.87 9.25 -27.14
N LYS A 352 21.42 10.47 -27.34
CA LYS A 352 22.55 10.70 -28.25
C LYS A 352 23.76 9.82 -27.91
N SER A 353 24.06 9.67 -26.62
CA SER A 353 25.15 8.77 -26.18
C SER A 353 24.89 7.30 -26.50
N LEU A 354 23.64 6.89 -26.69
CA LEU A 354 23.24 5.50 -26.96
C LEU A 354 23.08 5.19 -28.45
N LEU A 355 23.25 6.17 -29.34
CA LEU A 355 23.05 6.00 -30.79
C LEU A 355 23.87 4.84 -31.37
N HIS A 356 25.11 4.65 -30.91
CA HIS A 356 25.98 3.58 -31.39
C HIS A 356 25.44 2.16 -31.10
N LYS A 357 24.51 2.01 -30.13
CA LYS A 357 23.94 0.72 -29.73
C LYS A 357 22.58 0.43 -30.33
N ASN A 358 21.87 1.45 -30.85
CA ASN A 358 20.49 1.31 -31.27
C ASN A 358 20.23 2.07 -32.57
N ASN A 359 20.08 1.33 -33.67
CA ASN A 359 19.80 1.92 -34.99
C ASN A 359 18.45 2.63 -35.05
N SER A 360 17.43 2.14 -34.33
CA SER A 360 16.11 2.80 -34.32
C SER A 360 16.11 4.17 -33.65
N LEU A 361 17.01 4.40 -32.69
CA LEU A 361 17.23 5.73 -32.14
C LEU A 361 17.88 6.65 -33.18
N LYS A 362 18.81 6.15 -34.01
CA LYS A 362 19.42 6.95 -35.08
C LYS A 362 18.38 7.44 -36.08
N GLU A 363 17.50 6.55 -36.53
CA GLU A 363 16.39 6.89 -37.44
C GLU A 363 15.44 7.92 -36.82
N THR A 364 15.19 7.83 -35.51
CA THR A 364 14.36 8.79 -34.78
C THR A 364 15.03 10.17 -34.70
N PHE A 365 16.33 10.22 -34.42
CA PHE A 365 17.08 11.49 -34.42
C PHE A 365 17.18 12.11 -35.81
N GLN A 366 17.42 11.30 -36.85
CA GLN A 366 17.48 11.77 -38.23
C GLN A 366 16.15 12.40 -38.66
N ARG A 367 15.02 11.78 -38.32
CA ARG A 367 13.69 12.38 -38.58
C ARG A 367 13.50 13.75 -37.96
N TYR A 368 14.09 14.02 -36.79
CA TYR A 368 14.01 15.34 -36.16
C TYR A 368 14.95 16.37 -36.78
N GLU A 369 16.12 15.94 -37.23
CA GLU A 369 17.06 16.81 -37.94
C GLU A 369 16.56 17.18 -39.34
N GLU A 370 15.81 16.29 -39.98
CA GLU A 370 15.21 16.48 -41.31
C GLU A 370 13.83 17.16 -41.27
N ALA A 371 13.25 17.37 -40.10
CA ALA A 371 11.94 18.02 -39.99
C ALA A 371 12.02 19.49 -40.42
N GLU A 372 11.24 19.88 -41.43
CA GLU A 372 11.14 21.26 -41.90
C GLU A 372 10.44 22.20 -40.89
N SER A 373 9.70 21.62 -39.94
CA SER A 373 8.98 22.34 -38.88
C SER A 373 9.67 22.22 -37.53
N GLU A 374 9.53 23.24 -36.69
CA GLU A 374 10.08 23.25 -35.33
C GLU A 374 9.36 22.20 -34.48
N VAL A 375 9.98 21.04 -34.28
CA VAL A 375 9.46 19.96 -33.44
C VAL A 375 9.69 20.33 -31.98
N SER A 376 8.68 20.17 -31.13
CA SER A 376 8.81 20.52 -29.72
C SER A 376 9.73 19.53 -28.98
N ASP A 377 10.49 20.04 -28.01
CA ASP A 377 11.32 19.21 -27.12
C ASP A 377 10.52 18.09 -26.43
N LEU A 378 9.22 18.31 -26.17
CA LEU A 378 8.32 17.31 -25.60
C LEU A 378 8.12 16.14 -26.56
N GLU A 379 7.81 16.41 -27.83
CA GLU A 379 7.60 15.38 -28.85
C GLU A 379 8.85 14.54 -29.07
N ILE A 380 10.02 15.20 -29.10
CA ILE A 380 11.32 14.55 -29.23
C ILE A 380 11.55 13.61 -28.04
N VAL A 381 11.41 14.13 -26.81
CA VAL A 381 11.63 13.34 -25.58
C VAL A 381 10.67 12.15 -25.51
N VAL A 382 9.38 12.36 -25.76
CA VAL A 382 8.37 11.30 -25.68
C VAL A 382 8.66 10.21 -26.72
N SER A 383 8.99 10.57 -27.96
CA SER A 383 9.26 9.56 -28.98
C SER A 383 10.55 8.78 -28.74
N LEU A 384 11.61 9.43 -28.22
CA LEU A 384 12.83 8.75 -27.82
C LEU A 384 12.55 7.73 -26.71
N LEU A 385 11.68 8.08 -25.74
CA LEU A 385 11.26 7.17 -24.68
C LEU A 385 10.46 6.00 -25.25
N LEU A 386 9.46 6.25 -26.11
CA LEU A 386 8.67 5.19 -26.74
C LEU A 386 9.57 4.22 -27.50
N GLN A 387 10.49 4.74 -28.31
CA GLN A 387 11.43 3.92 -29.08
C GLN A 387 12.36 3.11 -28.18
N HIS A 388 12.83 3.69 -27.06
CA HIS A 388 13.69 2.99 -26.11
C HIS A 388 12.99 1.82 -25.43
N PHE A 389 11.71 1.97 -25.10
CA PHE A 389 10.91 0.93 -24.46
C PHE A 389 10.21 -0.02 -25.46
N GLY A 390 10.33 0.24 -26.77
CA GLY A 390 9.69 -0.57 -27.80
C GLY A 390 8.18 -0.35 -27.92
N GLU A 391 7.71 0.82 -27.50
CA GLU A 391 6.30 1.23 -27.57
C GLU A 391 5.99 1.87 -28.94
N LYS A 392 4.74 1.71 -29.38
CA LYS A 392 4.26 2.22 -30.68
C LYS A 392 4.00 3.72 -30.62
N SER A 393 4.57 4.49 -31.54
CA SER A 393 4.36 5.95 -31.60
C SER A 393 2.92 6.34 -31.91
N GLU A 394 2.21 5.51 -32.67
CA GLU A 394 0.82 5.75 -33.10
C GLU A 394 -0.18 5.72 -31.93
N ALA A 395 0.21 5.16 -30.79
CA ALA A 395 -0.61 5.13 -29.58
C ALA A 395 -0.61 6.48 -28.83
N VAL A 396 0.35 7.36 -29.11
CA VAL A 396 0.55 8.63 -28.40
C VAL A 396 0.38 9.81 -29.34
N PHE A 397 0.99 9.72 -30.52
CA PHE A 397 0.84 10.71 -31.59
C PHE A 397 -0.17 10.13 -32.57
N THR A 398 -1.45 10.39 -32.33
CA THR A 398 -2.46 10.17 -33.37
C THR A 398 -2.18 11.12 -34.55
N PRO A 399 -2.39 10.67 -35.79
CA PRO A 399 -2.21 11.49 -36.98
C PRO A 399 -3.16 12.68 -37.07
#